data_AF-A0A7C9MUB7-F1
#
_entry.id   AF-A0A7C9MUB7-F1
#
_cell.length_a   1.000
_cell.length_b   1.000
_cell.length_c   1.000
_cell.angle_alpha   90.00
_cell.angle_beta   90.00
_cell.angle_gamma   90.00
#
_symmetry.space_group_name_H-M   'P 1'
#
loop_
_entity.id
_entity.type
_entity.pdbx_description
1 polymer ?
#
loop_
_entity_poly.entity_id
_entity_poly.type
_entity_poly.pdbx_seq_one_letter_code
_entity_poly.pdbx_strand_id
1 'polypeptide(L)'
;MDVTPELLQESYAQLNEVLGTEQMMKVFEIYRGRQISFPMRLYDRKKVAKKIIAEYNGHNLVQLTHKYDYSQRWIRQIIRQNGSKTE
;
A
#
# COMPACT_ATOMS: atom_id res chain seq x y z
N MET A 1 -10.82 6.56 27.05
CA MET A 1 -10.54 5.22 27.59
C MET A 1 -9.07 5.22 27.90
N ASP A 2 -8.72 5.06 29.17
CA ASP A 2 -7.31 5.04 29.57
C ASP A 2 -6.75 3.66 29.18
N VAL A 3 -5.80 3.67 28.25
CA VAL A 3 -5.13 2.45 27.78
C VAL A 3 -3.94 2.21 28.69
N THR A 4 -3.84 1.02 29.26
CA THR A 4 -2.66 0.58 30.02
C THR A 4 -1.69 -0.12 29.06
N PRO A 5 -0.58 0.52 28.63
CA PRO A 5 0.24 -0.01 27.54
C PRO A 5 0.88 -1.37 27.84
N GLU A 6 1.19 -1.63 29.11
CA GLU A 6 1.82 -2.87 29.59
C GLU A 6 0.93 -4.12 29.42
N LEU A 7 -0.38 -3.93 29.26
CA LEU A 7 -1.36 -5.00 29.10
C LEU A 7 -1.82 -5.17 27.64
N LEU A 8 -1.25 -4.41 26.71
CA LEU A 8 -1.57 -4.54 25.30
C LEU A 8 -1.03 -5.86 24.76
N GLN A 9 -1.80 -6.48 23.86
CA GLN A 9 -1.26 -7.54 23.01
C GLN A 9 -0.09 -7.00 22.20
N GLU A 10 0.89 -7.85 21.90
CA GLU A 10 2.16 -7.45 21.27
C GLU A 10 1.97 -6.58 20.02
N SER A 11 1.04 -6.92 19.14
CA SER A 11 0.75 -6.15 17.93
C SER A 11 0.22 -4.75 18.23
N TYR A 12 -0.63 -4.59 19.24
CA TYR A 12 -1.12 -3.28 19.67
C TYR A 12 -0.06 -2.49 20.45
N ALA A 13 0.81 -3.16 21.21
CA ALA A 13 1.95 -2.52 21.86
C ALA A 13 2.90 -1.90 20.83
N GLN A 14 3.27 -2.65 19.78
CA GLN A 14 4.09 -2.15 18.67
C GLN A 14 3.40 -1.00 17.93
N LEU A 15 2.10 -1.11 17.64
CA LEU A 15 1.34 -0.02 17.03
C LEU A 15 1.28 1.21 17.93
N ASN A 16 1.13 1.03 19.24
CA ASN A 16 1.10 2.12 20.21
C ASN A 16 2.45 2.84 20.32
N GLU A 17 3.56 2.11 20.28
CA GLU A 17 4.91 2.68 20.29
C GLU A 17 5.18 3.52 19.03
N VAL A 18 4.76 3.03 17.86
CA VAL A 18 5.02 3.71 16.57
C VAL A 18 4.04 4.85 16.30
N LEU A 19 2.76 4.68 16.64
CA LEU A 19 1.68 5.59 16.23
C LEU A 19 1.12 6.44 17.37
N GLY A 20 1.34 6.05 18.62
CA GLY A 20 0.67 6.61 19.80
C GLY A 20 -0.73 6.02 20.05
N THR A 21 -1.25 6.25 21.27
CA THR A 21 -2.48 5.64 21.78
C THR A 21 -3.72 6.00 20.94
N GLU A 22 -3.87 7.26 20.55
CA GLU A 22 -5.06 7.71 19.82
C GLU A 22 -5.19 7.02 18.45
N GLN A 23 -4.08 6.92 17.72
CA GLN A 23 -4.01 6.31 16.41
C GLN A 23 -4.16 4.79 16.49
N MET A 24 -3.51 4.15 17.47
CA MET A 24 -3.66 2.72 17.73
C MET A 24 -5.11 2.34 18.03
N MET A 25 -5.83 3.15 18.82
CA MET A 25 -7.25 2.93 19.12
C MET A 25 -8.14 3.01 17.86
N LYS A 26 -7.84 3.89 16.91
CA LYS A 26 -8.55 3.93 15.62
C LYS A 26 -8.36 2.63 14.84
N VAL A 27 -7.16 2.07 14.84
CA VAL A 27 -6.86 0.77 14.21
C VAL A 27 -7.65 -0.34 14.90
N PHE A 28 -7.64 -0.38 16.24
CA PHE A 28 -8.41 -1.35 17.03
C PHE A 28 -9.89 -1.31 16.68
N GLU A 29 -10.51 -0.13 16.66
CA GLU A 29 -11.95 -0.01 16.38
C GLU A 29 -12.33 -0.46 14.95
N ILE A 30 -11.47 -0.21 13.95
CA ILE A 30 -11.75 -0.61 12.56
C ILE A 30 -11.64 -2.13 12.38
N TYR A 31 -10.76 -2.78 13.14
CA TYR A 31 -10.26 -4.11 12.81
C TYR A 31 -10.46 -5.18 13.91
N ARG A 32 -10.88 -4.80 15.12
CA ARG A 32 -11.16 -5.74 16.23
C ARG A 32 -12.12 -6.85 15.80
N GLY A 33 -11.80 -8.08 16.18
CA GLY A 33 -12.59 -9.27 15.83
C GLY A 33 -12.38 -9.80 14.41
N ARG A 34 -11.45 -9.22 13.63
CA ARG A 34 -11.08 -9.72 12.29
C ARG A 34 -9.66 -10.28 12.31
N GLN A 35 -9.44 -11.37 11.58
CA GLN A 35 -8.08 -11.82 11.24
C GLN A 35 -7.64 -11.09 9.97
N ILE A 36 -6.57 -10.30 10.06
CA ILE A 36 -6.07 -9.47 8.96
C ILE A 36 -4.68 -9.95 8.57
N SER A 37 -4.50 -10.21 7.29
CA SER A 37 -3.19 -10.43 6.69
C SER A 37 -2.77 -9.16 5.97
N PHE A 38 -1.70 -8.53 6.43
CA PHE A 38 -1.14 -7.37 5.75
C PHE A 38 -0.40 -7.83 4.49
N PRO A 39 -0.74 -7.28 3.30
CA PRO A 39 -0.03 -7.62 2.09
C PRO A 39 1.41 -7.09 2.15
N MET A 40 2.35 -7.83 1.56
CA MET A 40 3.76 -7.42 1.46
C MET A 40 3.94 -6.09 0.72
N ARG A 41 3.02 -5.74 -0.19
CA ARG A 41 3.07 -4.51 -0.97
C ARG A 41 2.04 -3.51 -0.47
N LEU A 42 2.48 -2.26 -0.34
CA LEU A 42 1.64 -1.14 0.07
C LEU A 42 0.50 -0.86 -0.94
N TYR A 43 0.80 -0.92 -2.23
CA TYR A 43 -0.15 -0.54 -3.29
C TYR A 43 -0.80 -1.73 -3.98
N ASP A 44 -2.11 -1.62 -4.20
CA ASP A 44 -2.88 -2.57 -5.03
C ASP A 44 -2.38 -2.56 -6.48
N ARG A 45 -2.03 -3.74 -6.97
CA ARG A 45 -1.46 -3.95 -8.31
C ARG A 45 -2.36 -3.44 -9.44
N LYS A 46 -3.68 -3.63 -9.33
CA LYS A 46 -4.63 -3.22 -10.38
C LYS A 46 -4.80 -1.72 -10.40
N LYS A 47 -4.87 -1.08 -9.22
CA LYS A 47 -4.94 0.39 -9.10
C LYS A 47 -3.67 1.06 -9.62
N VAL A 48 -2.50 0.51 -9.30
CA VAL A 48 -1.21 1.01 -9.80
C VAL A 48 -1.15 0.91 -11.32
N ALA A 49 -1.55 -0.21 -11.92
CA ALA A 49 -1.54 -0.36 -13.37
C ALA A 49 -2.38 0.72 -14.08
N LYS A 50 -3.58 1.02 -13.58
CA LYS A 50 -4.41 2.12 -14.10
C LYS A 50 -3.72 3.48 -13.96
N LYS A 51 -3.06 3.72 -12.83
CA LYS A 51 -2.38 4.99 -12.56
C LYS A 51 -1.13 5.17 -13.44
N ILE A 52 -0.36 4.11 -13.67
CA ILE A 52 0.78 4.09 -14.61
C ILE A 52 0.34 4.49 -16.01
N ILE A 53 -0.75 3.92 -16.52
CA ILE A 53 -1.26 4.24 -17.86
C ILE A 53 -1.63 5.73 -17.95
N ALA A 54 -2.25 6.28 -16.92
CA ALA A 54 -2.67 7.68 -16.89
C ALA A 54 -1.50 8.67 -16.69
N GLU A 55 -0.44 8.28 -15.99
CA GLU A 55 0.70 9.16 -15.68
C GLU A 55 1.87 9.01 -16.65
N TYR A 56 1.89 7.98 -17.49
CA TYR A 56 3.01 7.75 -18.40
C TYR A 56 3.07 8.79 -19.51
N ASN A 57 4.21 9.47 -19.63
CA ASN A 57 4.43 10.57 -20.58
C ASN A 57 5.48 10.26 -21.66
N GLY A 58 5.78 8.98 -21.87
CA GLY A 58 6.84 8.51 -22.77
C GLY A 58 8.23 8.40 -22.12
N HIS A 59 8.55 9.26 -21.15
CA HIS A 59 9.92 9.45 -20.67
C HIS A 59 10.10 9.17 -19.16
N ASN A 60 9.00 9.08 -18.41
CA ASN A 60 9.02 8.95 -16.94
C ASN A 60 9.02 7.51 -16.41
N LEU A 61 9.47 6.52 -17.19
CA LEU A 61 9.43 5.11 -16.78
C LEU A 61 10.19 4.83 -15.46
N VAL A 62 11.38 5.39 -15.32
CA VAL A 62 12.23 5.21 -14.11
C VAL A 62 11.54 5.83 -12.89
N GLN A 63 10.96 7.02 -13.04
CA GLN A 63 10.22 7.69 -11.96
C GLN A 63 9.02 6.84 -11.50
N LEU A 64 8.25 6.25 -12.43
CA LEU A 64 7.12 5.38 -12.10
C LEU A 64 7.56 4.08 -11.40
N THR A 65 8.74 3.57 -11.74
CA THR A 65 9.35 2.39 -11.10
C THR A 65 9.61 2.66 -9.61
N HIS A 66 10.28 3.77 -9.31
CA HIS A 66 10.57 4.16 -7.93
C HIS A 66 9.32 4.57 -7.15
N LYS A 67 8.39 5.28 -7.80
CA LYS A 67 7.16 5.77 -7.14
C LYS A 67 6.25 4.65 -6.66
N TYR A 68 6.10 3.59 -7.46
CA TYR A 68 5.16 2.51 -7.15
C TYR A 68 5.83 1.23 -6.63
N ASP A 69 7.15 1.18 -6.59
CA ASP A 69 7.93 0.01 -6.21
C ASP A 69 7.61 -1.24 -7.06
N TYR A 70 7.67 -1.05 -8.39
CA TYR A 70 7.54 -2.14 -9.36
C TYR A 70 8.71 -2.15 -10.32
N SER A 71 9.11 -3.33 -10.78
CA SER A 71 10.21 -3.45 -11.74
C SER A 71 9.89 -2.76 -13.07
N GLN A 72 10.92 -2.19 -13.70
CA GLN A 72 10.79 -1.57 -15.03
C GLN A 72 10.15 -2.53 -16.05
N ARG A 73 10.48 -3.83 -15.99
CA ARG A 73 9.91 -4.87 -16.85
C ARG A 73 8.39 -4.91 -16.75
N TRP A 74 7.85 -4.88 -15.53
CA TRP A 74 6.42 -4.94 -15.29
C TRP A 74 5.70 -3.68 -15.77
N ILE A 75 6.28 -2.50 -15.52
CA ILE A 75 5.72 -1.22 -15.97
C ILE A 75 5.71 -1.14 -17.50
N ARG A 76 6.80 -1.52 -18.17
CA ARG A 76 6.85 -1.61 -19.65
C ARG A 76 5.78 -2.56 -20.20
N GLN A 77 5.55 -3.70 -19.53
CA GLN A 77 4.51 -4.63 -19.92
C GLN A 77 3.12 -3.99 -19.85
N ILE A 78 2.81 -3.23 -18.79
CA ILE A 78 1.52 -2.53 -18.66
C ILE A 78 1.32 -1.52 -19.78
N ILE A 79 2.34 -0.68 -20.02
CA ILE A 79 2.29 0.36 -21.06
C ILE A 79 2.04 -0.29 -22.43
N ARG A 80 2.78 -1.36 -22.75
CA ARG A 80 2.62 -2.10 -24.01
C ARG A 80 1.23 -2.73 -24.15
N GLN A 81 0.73 -3.37 -23.10
CA GLN A 81 -0.59 -4.02 -23.09
C GLN A 81 -1.74 -3.01 -23.24
N ASN A 82 -1.53 -1.75 -22.84
CA ASN A 82 -2.51 -0.70 -23.06
C ASN A 82 -2.44 -0.14 -24.48
N GLY A 83 -1.24 0.05 -25.04
CA GLY A 83 -1.07 0.51 -26.42
C GLY A 83 -1.62 -0.46 -27.47
N SER A 84 -1.50 -1.77 -27.23
CA SER A 84 -2.02 -2.82 -28.12
C SER A 84 -3.54 -3.05 -28.04
N LYS A 85 -4.28 -2.26 -27.26
CA LYS A 85 -5.75 -2.35 -27.13
C LYS A 85 -6.49 -1.24 -27.86
N THR A 86 -5.77 -0.34 -28.52
CA THR A 86 -6.35 0.80 -29.27
C THR A 86 -6.35 0.56 -30.78
N GLU A 87 -6.00 -0.64 -31.24
CA GLU A 87 -6.11 -1.07 -32.65
C GLU A 87 -7.24 -2.07 -32.84
#